data_AF-A0A1G3YA29-F1
#
_entry.id   AF-A0A1G3YA29-F1
#
_cell.length_a   1.000
_cell.length_b   1.000
_cell.length_c   1.000
_cell.angle_alpha   90.00
_cell.angle_beta   90.00
_cell.angle_gamma   90.00
#
_symmetry.space_group_name_H-M   'P 1'
#
loop_
_entity.id
_entity.type
_entity.pdbx_description
1 polymer ?
#
loop_
_entity_poly.entity_id
_entity_poly.type
_entity_poly.pdbx_seq_one_letter_code
_entity_poly.pdbx_strand_id
1 'polypeptide(L)'
;MSAVAAQYDALQKMGVEVLSVSVDSHFVHKMWNDNELSKMVDGGVRFHMVSDQAGNVGRAYGVWDETQGIEMRGRFIIDPDGVIQAMEVMTPPVGRKLAETVRQFQAFQHIRATGGKEATPAGWEPGKATLKPGPDLVGKVWEVWNPSME
;
A
#
# COMPACT_ATOMS: atom_id res chain seq x y z
N MET A 1 -11.91 2.12 -1.37
CA MET A 1 -11.58 3.55 -1.16
C MET A 1 -12.03 4.00 0.24
N SER A 2 -13.31 3.83 0.58
CA SER A 2 -13.86 4.10 1.92
C SER A 2 -13.08 3.45 3.07
N ALA A 3 -12.67 2.18 2.95
CA ALA A 3 -11.85 1.52 3.97
C ALA A 3 -10.51 2.24 4.26
N VAL A 4 -9.89 2.82 3.23
CA VAL A 4 -8.66 3.61 3.37
C VAL A 4 -8.96 4.97 4.00
N ALA A 5 -10.05 5.62 3.55
CA ALA A 5 -10.49 6.91 4.10
C ALA A 5 -10.80 6.83 5.60
N ALA A 6 -11.45 5.75 6.03
CA ALA A 6 -11.76 5.50 7.44
C ALA A 6 -10.50 5.34 8.33
N GLN A 7 -9.36 4.96 7.75
CA GLN A 7 -8.09 4.83 8.48
C GLN A 7 -7.09 5.95 8.16
N TYR A 8 -7.50 6.99 7.42
CA TYR A 8 -6.57 7.99 6.91
C TYR A 8 -5.81 8.72 8.03
N ASP A 9 -6.45 9.03 9.16
CA ASP A 9 -5.74 9.65 10.30
C ASP A 9 -4.68 8.73 10.92
N ALA A 10 -4.93 7.42 10.93
CA ALA A 10 -3.93 6.45 11.41
C ALA A 10 -2.73 6.39 10.45
N LEU A 11 -2.99 6.42 9.14
CA LEU A 11 -1.96 6.47 8.12
C LEU A 11 -1.13 7.77 8.20
N GLN A 12 -1.79 8.91 8.38
CA GLN A 12 -1.13 10.21 8.56
C GLN A 12 -0.26 10.24 9.82
N LYS A 13 -0.72 9.66 10.94
CA LYS A 13 0.09 9.51 12.16
C LYS A 13 1.32 8.61 11.96
N MET A 14 1.28 7.70 10.99
CA MET A 14 2.43 6.90 10.57
C MET A 14 3.35 7.64 9.58
N GLY A 15 3.04 8.88 9.19
CA GLY A 15 3.78 9.61 8.16
C GLY A 15 3.55 9.08 6.75
N VAL A 16 2.38 8.47 6.49
CA VAL A 16 1.99 7.92 5.19
C VAL A 16 0.94 8.81 4.54
N GLU A 17 1.22 9.22 3.30
CA GLU A 17 0.24 9.86 2.43
C GLU A 17 -0.39 8.85 1.48
N VAL A 18 -1.63 9.12 1.06
CA VAL A 18 -2.40 8.27 0.15
C VAL A 18 -2.73 9.06 -1.12
N LEU A 19 -2.51 8.44 -2.27
CA LEU A 19 -3.02 8.93 -3.55
C LEU A 19 -3.92 7.85 -4.14
N SER A 20 -5.17 8.17 -4.46
CA SER A 20 -5.97 7.32 -5.34
C SER A 20 -5.90 7.84 -6.75
N VAL A 21 -5.81 6.93 -7.73
CA VAL A 21 -5.73 7.27 -9.15
C VAL A 21 -6.80 6.48 -9.90
N SER A 22 -7.49 7.12 -10.83
CA SER A 22 -8.25 6.45 -11.90
C SER A 22 -8.35 7.35 -13.14
N VAL A 23 -8.85 6.77 -14.23
CA VAL A 23 -9.21 7.48 -15.47
C VAL A 23 -10.34 8.51 -15.35
N ASP A 24 -11.06 8.53 -14.23
CA ASP A 24 -12.17 9.46 -14.06
C ASP A 24 -11.66 10.91 -13.94
N SER A 25 -12.47 11.86 -14.39
CA SER A 25 -12.16 13.28 -14.23
C SER A 25 -12.20 13.70 -12.76
N HIS A 26 -11.47 14.75 -12.41
CA HIS A 26 -11.54 15.34 -11.07
C HIS A 26 -12.96 15.85 -10.71
N PHE A 27 -13.82 16.16 -11.70
CA PHE A 27 -15.23 16.47 -11.47
C PHE A 27 -16.02 15.24 -10.99
N VAL A 28 -15.78 14.08 -11.60
CA VAL A 28 -16.37 12.79 -11.17
C VAL A 28 -15.90 12.45 -9.77
N HIS A 29 -14.60 12.60 -9.49
CA HIS A 29 -14.04 12.41 -8.14
C HIS A 29 -14.73 13.27 -7.09
N LYS A 30 -14.91 14.57 -7.38
CA LYS A 30 -15.61 15.48 -6.48
C LYS A 30 -17.06 15.04 -6.24
N MET A 31 -17.80 14.73 -7.31
CA MET A 31 -19.19 14.30 -7.17
C MET A 31 -19.31 12.98 -6.39
N TRP A 32 -18.41 12.03 -6.64
CA TRP A 32 -18.35 10.76 -5.92
C TRP A 32 -18.05 10.97 -4.44
N ASN A 33 -17.07 11.83 -4.12
CA ASN A 33 -16.74 12.16 -2.75
C ASN A 33 -17.91 12.85 -2.03
N ASP A 34 -18.48 13.89 -2.64
CA ASP A 34 -19.53 14.70 -2.03
C ASP A 34 -20.84 13.92 -1.81
N ASN A 35 -21.19 13.00 -2.73
CA ASN A 35 -22.52 12.38 -2.76
C ASN A 35 -22.55 10.92 -2.30
N GLU A 36 -21.40 10.23 -2.28
CA GLU A 36 -21.34 8.82 -1.87
C GLU A 36 -20.34 8.62 -0.72
N LEU A 37 -19.06 8.95 -0.92
CA LEU A 37 -18.02 8.61 0.07
C LEU A 37 -18.20 9.38 1.38
N SER A 38 -18.67 10.64 1.33
CA SER A 38 -19.05 11.45 2.50
C SER A 38 -20.14 10.84 3.38
N LYS A 39 -20.97 9.94 2.81
CA LYS A 39 -22.02 9.21 3.53
C LYS A 39 -21.53 7.88 4.10
N MET A 40 -20.39 7.39 3.60
CA MET A 40 -19.77 6.13 4.04
C MET A 40 -18.71 6.35 5.13
N VAL A 41 -18.03 7.50 5.09
CA VAL A 41 -16.97 7.89 6.02
C VAL A 41 -17.17 9.35 6.37
N ASP A 42 -17.16 9.67 7.66
CA ASP A 42 -17.29 11.06 8.12
C ASP A 42 -16.17 11.92 7.53
N GLY A 43 -16.55 13.06 6.94
CA GLY A 43 -15.64 13.92 6.18
C GLY A 43 -15.20 13.38 4.81
N GLY A 44 -15.70 12.22 4.36
CA GLY A 44 -15.41 11.62 3.06
C GLY A 44 -13.95 11.20 2.86
N VAL A 45 -13.49 11.21 1.62
CA VAL A 45 -12.09 11.04 1.23
C VAL A 45 -11.36 12.37 1.41
N ARG A 46 -10.37 12.38 2.30
CA ARG A 46 -9.55 13.56 2.62
C ARG A 46 -8.17 13.57 1.95
N PHE A 47 -7.78 12.47 1.33
CA PHE A 47 -6.54 12.35 0.57
C PHE A 47 -6.76 12.70 -0.91
N HIS A 48 -5.67 12.88 -1.68
CA HIS A 48 -5.77 13.31 -3.07
C HIS A 48 -6.32 12.22 -4.00
N MET A 49 -7.34 12.60 -4.77
CA MET A 49 -7.91 11.80 -5.86
C MET A 49 -7.40 12.31 -7.20
N VAL A 50 -6.41 11.63 -7.75
CA VAL A 50 -5.73 11.96 -9.01
C VAL A 50 -6.56 11.46 -10.20
N SER A 51 -6.63 12.29 -11.23
CA SER A 51 -7.27 11.97 -12.50
C SER A 51 -6.20 11.63 -13.54
N ASP A 52 -6.30 10.44 -14.14
CA ASP A 52 -5.43 9.93 -15.19
C ASP A 52 -6.22 9.67 -16.48
N GLN A 53 -6.96 10.68 -16.97
CA GLN A 53 -7.87 10.50 -18.12
C GLN A 53 -7.17 9.98 -19.39
N ALA A 54 -5.88 10.25 -19.55
CA ALA A 54 -5.09 9.77 -20.68
C ALA A 54 -4.53 8.34 -20.46
N GLY A 55 -4.60 7.82 -19.24
CA GLY A 55 -4.02 6.52 -18.86
C GLY A 55 -2.49 6.52 -18.81
N ASN A 56 -1.86 7.68 -18.65
CA ASN A 56 -0.40 7.80 -18.68
C ASN A 56 0.22 7.24 -17.39
N VAL A 57 -0.41 7.51 -16.24
CA VAL A 57 0.01 6.97 -14.95
C VAL A 57 -0.20 5.45 -14.93
N GLY A 58 -1.38 4.97 -15.35
CA GLY A 58 -1.67 3.56 -15.45
C GLY A 58 -0.66 2.79 -16.30
N ARG A 59 -0.26 3.36 -17.46
CA ARG A 59 0.77 2.77 -18.34
C ARG A 59 2.15 2.79 -17.71
N ALA A 60 2.54 3.91 -17.10
CA ALA A 60 3.83 4.04 -16.43
C ALA A 60 4.00 3.03 -15.27
N TYR A 61 2.91 2.72 -14.58
CA TYR A 61 2.88 1.75 -13.48
C TYR A 61 2.52 0.32 -13.93
N GLY A 62 2.35 0.08 -15.24
CA GLY A 62 2.08 -1.26 -15.79
C GLY A 62 0.74 -1.86 -15.39
N VAL A 63 -0.26 -1.02 -15.04
CA VAL A 63 -1.60 -1.46 -14.61
C VAL A 63 -2.69 -1.09 -15.60
N TRP A 64 -2.35 -0.48 -16.72
CA TRP A 64 -3.30 -0.09 -17.75
C TRP A 64 -3.81 -1.28 -18.59
N ASP A 65 -5.12 -1.35 -18.78
CA ASP A 65 -5.77 -2.25 -19.74
C ASP A 65 -6.10 -1.48 -21.02
N GLU A 66 -5.35 -1.75 -22.09
CA GLU A 66 -5.54 -1.10 -23.40
C GLU A 66 -6.88 -1.44 -24.06
N THR A 67 -7.51 -2.56 -23.70
CA THR A 67 -8.80 -2.97 -24.28
C THR A 67 -9.95 -2.27 -23.58
N GLN A 68 -9.89 -2.20 -22.25
CA GLN A 68 -10.95 -1.63 -21.42
C GLN A 68 -10.79 -0.12 -21.20
N GLY A 69 -9.59 0.42 -21.39
CA GLY A 69 -9.30 1.84 -21.14
C GLY A 69 -9.37 2.23 -19.67
N ILE A 70 -8.95 1.32 -18.77
CA ILE A 70 -8.99 1.50 -17.32
C ILE A 70 -7.73 0.92 -16.67
N GLU A 71 -7.46 1.30 -15.42
CA GLU A 71 -6.45 0.65 -14.60
C GLU A 71 -6.99 -0.62 -13.91
N MET A 72 -6.18 -1.68 -13.90
CA MET A 72 -6.30 -2.80 -12.96
C MET A 72 -6.12 -2.30 -11.51
N ARG A 73 -6.48 -3.12 -10.52
CA ARG A 73 -6.38 -2.73 -9.09
C ARG A 73 -4.93 -2.77 -8.60
N GLY A 74 -4.12 -1.81 -9.04
CA GLY A 74 -2.74 -1.60 -8.62
C GLY A 74 -2.64 -0.83 -7.30
N ARG A 75 -1.70 -1.23 -6.46
CA ARG A 75 -1.26 -0.50 -5.26
C ARG A 75 0.26 -0.50 -5.21
N PHE A 76 0.85 0.67 -4.98
CA PHE A 76 2.29 0.84 -4.87
C PHE A 76 2.63 1.48 -3.52
N ILE A 77 3.63 0.93 -2.83
CA ILE A 77 4.23 1.54 -1.64
C ILE A 77 5.52 2.19 -2.09
N ILE A 78 5.59 3.51 -1.95
CA ILE A 78 6.74 4.33 -2.37
C ILE A 78 7.36 4.91 -1.11
N ASP A 79 8.68 4.78 -0.98
CA ASP A 79 9.41 5.31 0.17
C ASP A 79 9.74 6.82 0.01
N PRO A 80 10.29 7.47 1.05
CA PRO A 80 10.64 8.88 0.98
C PRO A 80 11.72 9.24 -0.06
N ASP A 81 12.46 8.27 -0.59
CA ASP A 81 13.47 8.47 -1.62
C ASP A 81 12.88 8.28 -3.03
N GLY A 82 11.56 8.04 -3.12
CA GLY A 82 10.83 7.85 -4.37
C GLY A 82 10.94 6.43 -4.94
N VAL A 83 11.42 5.46 -4.16
CA VAL A 83 11.61 4.08 -4.60
C VAL A 83 10.37 3.24 -4.29
N ILE A 84 9.89 2.47 -5.28
CA ILE A 84 8.81 1.51 -5.07
C ILE A 84 9.36 0.34 -4.23
N GLN A 85 8.84 0.18 -3.02
CA GLN A 85 9.22 -0.88 -2.08
C GLN A 85 8.34 -2.13 -2.22
N ALA A 86 7.07 -1.94 -2.57
CA ALA A 86 6.15 -3.05 -2.83
C ALA A 86 5.07 -2.66 -3.83
N MET A 87 4.59 -3.65 -4.58
CA MET A 87 3.42 -3.50 -5.44
C MET A 87 2.49 -4.70 -5.31
N GLU A 88 1.20 -4.46 -5.52
CA GLU A 88 0.16 -5.50 -5.60
C GLU A 88 -0.77 -5.12 -6.77
N VAL A 89 -1.01 -6.08 -7.66
CA VAL A 89 -1.94 -5.92 -8.79
C VAL A 89 -2.98 -7.02 -8.71
N MET A 90 -4.24 -6.62 -8.54
CA MET A 90 -5.38 -7.55 -8.48
C MET A 90 -6.34 -7.29 -9.64
N THR A 91 -6.97 -8.35 -10.14
CA THR A 91 -8.09 -8.21 -11.07
C THR A 91 -9.30 -7.59 -10.34
N PRO A 92 -10.26 -6.99 -11.07
CA PRO A 92 -11.37 -6.25 -10.46
C PRO A 92 -12.27 -6.98 -9.44
N PRO A 93 -12.54 -8.30 -9.49
CA PRO A 93 -13.55 -8.90 -8.63
C PRO A 93 -13.13 -9.04 -7.16
N VAL A 94 -11.83 -8.92 -6.85
CA VAL A 94 -11.33 -9.11 -5.47
C VAL A 94 -10.79 -7.78 -4.92
N GLY A 95 -11.23 -7.42 -3.72
CA GLY A 95 -10.76 -6.25 -3.00
C GLY A 95 -9.43 -6.51 -2.27
N ARG A 96 -8.62 -5.45 -2.14
CA ARG A 96 -7.35 -5.48 -1.38
C ARG A 96 -7.60 -5.44 0.12
N LYS A 97 -6.69 -6.05 0.89
CA LYS A 97 -6.73 -6.04 2.37
C LYS A 97 -5.89 -4.88 2.93
N LEU A 98 -6.54 -3.85 3.47
CA LEU A 98 -5.84 -2.68 4.03
C LEU A 98 -4.92 -3.05 5.20
N ALA A 99 -5.33 -3.98 6.06
CA ALA A 99 -4.51 -4.41 7.19
C ALA A 99 -3.14 -4.96 6.75
N GLU A 100 -3.07 -5.67 5.61
CA GLU A 100 -1.79 -6.14 5.07
C GLU A 100 -0.94 -4.97 4.55
N THR A 101 -1.58 -3.96 3.96
CA THR A 101 -0.88 -2.74 3.53
C THR A 101 -0.28 -1.99 4.72
N VAL A 102 -1.04 -1.86 5.83
CA VAL A 102 -0.57 -1.24 7.07
C VAL A 102 0.59 -2.01 7.68
N ARG A 103 0.50 -3.34 7.72
CA ARG A 103 1.60 -4.21 8.18
C ARG A 103 2.86 -4.00 7.36
N GLN A 104 2.73 -3.90 6.03
CA GLN A 104 3.86 -3.62 5.13
C GLN A 104 4.48 -2.24 5.39
N PHE A 105 3.68 -1.20 5.62
CA PHE A 105 4.21 0.12 6.00
C PHE A 105 5.08 0.03 7.26
N GLN A 106 4.58 -0.63 8.30
CA GLN A 106 5.31 -0.80 9.56
C GLN A 106 6.61 -1.59 9.36
N ALA A 107 6.57 -2.64 8.54
CA ALA A 107 7.74 -3.45 8.22
C ALA A 107 8.81 -2.62 7.50
N PHE A 108 8.45 -1.92 6.42
CA PHE A 108 9.40 -1.08 5.69
C PHE A 108 9.94 0.08 6.53
N GLN A 109 9.12 0.68 7.39
CA GLN A 109 9.57 1.71 8.34
C GLN A 109 10.57 1.15 9.34
N HIS A 110 10.36 -0.08 9.86
CA HIS A 110 11.31 -0.76 10.73
C HIS A 110 12.65 -1.04 10.02
N ILE A 111 12.60 -1.57 8.80
CA ILE A 111 13.80 -1.81 7.98
C ILE A 111 14.57 -0.51 7.73
N ARG A 112 13.86 0.59 7.41
CA ARG A 112 14.48 1.90 7.23
C ARG A 112 15.11 2.42 8.52
N ALA A 113 14.43 2.30 9.66
CA ALA A 113 14.93 2.73 10.96
C ALA A 113 16.18 1.96 11.42
N THR A 114 16.28 0.67 11.05
CA THR A 114 17.46 -0.17 11.34
C THR A 114 18.58 -0.03 10.31
N GLY A 115 18.39 0.79 9.27
CA GLY A 115 19.36 0.97 8.19
C GLY A 115 19.58 -0.30 7.38
N GLY A 116 18.55 -1.14 7.23
CA GLY A 116 18.63 -2.40 6.48
C GLY A 116 19.42 -3.52 7.17
N LYS A 117 19.79 -3.36 8.45
CA LYS A 117 20.53 -4.37 9.22
C LYS A 117 19.68 -5.53 9.71
N GLU A 118 18.37 -5.36 9.67
CA GLU A 118 17.40 -6.38 10.04
C GLU A 118 16.55 -6.79 8.82
N ALA A 119 15.84 -7.90 8.95
CA ALA A 119 14.82 -8.34 8.01
C ALA A 119 13.56 -8.75 8.76
N THR A 120 12.39 -8.40 8.23
CA THR A 120 11.09 -8.80 8.78
C THR A 120 10.64 -10.10 8.11
N PRO A 121 10.54 -11.23 8.85
CA PRO A 121 10.11 -12.51 8.27
C PRO A 121 8.64 -12.49 7.80
N ALA A 122 8.18 -13.59 7.20
CA ALA A 122 6.78 -13.76 6.81
C ALA A 122 5.85 -13.53 8.01
N GLY A 123 4.74 -12.84 7.79
CA GLY A 123 3.76 -12.50 8.84
C GLY A 123 4.26 -11.57 9.95
N TRP A 124 5.43 -10.96 9.80
CA TRP A 124 5.97 -10.06 10.82
C TRP A 124 5.02 -8.88 11.08
N GLU A 125 4.86 -8.56 12.36
CA GLU A 125 4.09 -7.43 12.89
C GLU A 125 4.94 -6.71 13.96
N PRO A 126 4.66 -5.43 14.27
CA PRO A 126 5.37 -4.70 15.32
C PRO A 126 5.45 -5.48 16.64
N GLY A 127 6.66 -5.57 17.18
CA GLY A 127 6.94 -6.32 18.42
C GLY A 127 7.32 -7.78 18.20
N LYS A 128 7.12 -8.37 17.01
CA LYS A 128 7.62 -9.70 16.68
C LYS A 128 9.13 -9.67 16.37
N ALA A 129 9.78 -10.82 16.56
CA ALA A 129 11.21 -10.97 16.30
C ALA A 129 11.56 -10.73 14.83
N THR A 130 12.65 -9.99 14.60
CA THR A 130 13.28 -9.80 13.29
C THR A 130 14.46 -10.74 13.12
N LEU A 131 14.95 -10.84 11.88
CA LEU A 131 16.18 -11.54 11.53
C LEU A 131 17.31 -10.54 11.37
N LYS A 132 18.54 -10.95 11.66
CA LYS A 132 19.76 -10.17 11.37
C LYS A 132 20.54 -10.88 10.26
N PRO A 133 20.40 -10.46 8.99
CA PRO A 133 21.09 -11.10 7.89
C PRO A 133 22.61 -11.06 8.06
N GLY A 134 23.27 -12.19 7.81
CA GLY A 134 24.72 -12.32 7.90
C GLY A 134 25.19 -13.74 7.56
N PRO A 135 26.50 -13.96 7.36
CA PRO A 135 27.05 -15.27 7.01
C PRO A 135 26.64 -16.38 7.98
N ASP A 136 26.52 -16.06 9.26
CA ASP A 136 26.16 -17.02 10.32
C ASP A 136 24.73 -17.54 10.19
N LEU A 137 23.84 -16.83 9.48
CA LEU A 137 22.44 -17.20 9.31
C LEU A 137 22.18 -17.98 8.01
N VAL A 138 23.16 -18.08 7.11
CA VAL A 138 23.02 -18.76 5.82
C VAL A 138 22.77 -20.25 6.05
N GLY A 139 21.61 -20.75 5.60
CA GLY A 139 21.17 -22.13 5.84
C GLY A 139 20.72 -22.43 7.28
N LYS A 140 20.70 -21.43 8.16
CA LYS A 140 20.41 -21.58 9.60
C LYS A 140 19.25 -20.73 10.11
N VAL A 141 18.47 -20.12 9.21
CA VAL A 141 17.27 -19.34 9.59
C VAL A 141 16.32 -20.15 10.48
N TRP A 142 16.22 -21.46 10.26
CA TRP A 142 15.39 -22.37 11.05
C TRP A 142 15.75 -22.41 12.56
N GLU A 143 16.96 -22.01 12.94
CA GLU A 143 17.39 -21.94 14.34
C GLU A 143 16.72 -20.78 15.09
N VAL A 144 16.26 -19.75 14.36
CA VAL A 144 15.72 -18.50 14.94
C VAL A 144 14.29 -18.18 14.48
N TRP A 145 13.79 -18.88 13.46
CA TRP A 145 12.45 -18.67 12.91
C TRP A 145 11.85 -19.97 12.40
N ASN A 146 10.54 -20.16 12.60
CA ASN A 146 9.79 -21.26 12.01
C ASN A 146 8.40 -20.78 11.53
N PRO A 147 7.75 -21.50 10.60
CA PRO A 147 6.46 -21.07 10.04
C PRO A 147 5.32 -20.95 11.05
N SER A 148 5.36 -21.65 12.19
CA SER A 148 4.32 -21.51 13.23
C SER A 148 4.46 -20.24 14.07
N MET A 149 5.52 -19.45 13.83
CA MET A 149 5.71 -18.12 14.44
C MET A 149 5.08 -16.99 13.61
N GLU A 150 4.51 -17.29 12.44
CA GLU A 150 3.69 -16.35 11.65
C GLU A 150 2.47 -15.87 12.44
#